data_AF-A0A968C3R8-F1
#
_entry.id   AF-A0A968C3R8-F1
#
_cell.length_a   1.000
_cell.length_b   1.000
_cell.length_c   1.000
_cell.angle_alpha   90.00
_cell.angle_beta   90.00
_cell.angle_gamma   90.00
#
_symmetry.space_group_name_H-M   'P 1'
#
loop_
_entity.id
_entity.type
_entity.pdbx_description
1 polymer ?
#
loop_
_entity_poly.entity_id
_entity_poly.type
_entity_poly.pdbx_seq_one_letter_code
_entity_poly.pdbx_strand_id
1 'polypeptide(L)'
;PSQFDLLASRLDFPLVTNQIEVSVLFLDLLHDGTVDQCLQRGIAPMVWSPLAGGRIFFEDSEQAARVRQALQSVGQELGGASMDQIA
;
A
#
# COMPACT_ATOMS: atom_id res chain seq x y z
N PRO A 1 -3.78 3.77 -14.98
CA PRO A 1 -4.90 2.84 -14.64
C PRO A 1 -6.03 2.71 -15.71
N SER A 2 -5.69 2.48 -16.99
CA SER A 2 -6.68 2.35 -18.08
C SER A 2 -7.42 1.00 -18.11
N GLN A 3 -6.81 -0.05 -17.55
CA GLN A 3 -7.39 -1.41 -17.52
C GLN A 3 -8.66 -1.48 -16.66
N PHE A 4 -8.67 -0.76 -15.53
CA PHE A 4 -9.85 -0.66 -14.66
C PHE A 4 -11.04 -0.03 -15.41
N ASP A 5 -10.78 1.08 -16.12
CA ASP A 5 -11.80 1.78 -16.91
C ASP A 5 -12.33 0.92 -18.06
N LEU A 6 -11.45 0.19 -18.73
CA LEU A 6 -11.84 -0.72 -19.81
C LEU A 6 -12.80 -1.82 -19.30
N LEU A 7 -12.53 -2.41 -18.13
CA LEU A 7 -13.43 -3.40 -17.56
C LEU A 7 -14.74 -2.76 -17.10
N ALA A 8 -14.67 -1.63 -16.39
CA ALA A 8 -15.84 -0.91 -15.91
C ALA A 8 -16.77 -0.48 -17.06
N SER A 9 -16.23 -0.15 -18.23
CA SER A 9 -17.03 0.24 -19.40
C SER A 9 -17.83 -0.90 -20.03
N ARG A 10 -17.66 -2.15 -19.56
CA ARG A 10 -18.29 -3.36 -20.11
C ARG A 10 -19.24 -4.04 -19.12
N LEU A 11 -19.41 -3.47 -17.92
CA LEU A 11 -20.25 -4.04 -16.88
C LEU A 11 -21.47 -3.15 -16.65
N ASP A 12 -22.62 -3.77 -16.41
CA ASP A 12 -23.86 -3.08 -16.05
C ASP A 12 -23.91 -2.71 -14.55
N PHE A 13 -22.85 -3.01 -13.81
CA PHE A 13 -22.68 -2.74 -12.38
C PHE A 13 -21.28 -2.17 -12.10
N PRO A 14 -21.12 -1.38 -11.02
CA PRO A 14 -19.84 -0.76 -10.71
C PRO A 14 -18.83 -1.77 -10.17
N LEU A 15 -17.56 -1.56 -10.52
CA LEU A 15 -16.44 -2.14 -9.78
C LEU A 15 -16.33 -1.43 -8.42
N VAL A 16 -16.26 -2.21 -7.34
CA VAL A 16 -16.32 -1.68 -5.96
C VAL A 16 -14.96 -1.61 -5.26
N THR A 17 -13.93 -2.24 -5.82
CA THR A 17 -12.56 -2.20 -5.30
C THR A 17 -11.56 -2.52 -6.40
N ASN A 18 -10.31 -2.11 -6.18
CA ASN A 18 -9.15 -2.57 -6.93
C ASN A 18 -8.14 -3.14 -5.93
N GLN A 19 -7.77 -4.41 -6.07
CA GLN A 19 -6.81 -5.06 -5.19
C GLN A 19 -5.39 -4.79 -5.68
N ILE A 20 -4.59 -4.08 -4.88
CA ILE A 20 -3.29 -3.54 -5.31
C ILE A 20 -2.20 -3.74 -4.25
N GLU A 21 -0.93 -3.84 -4.68
CA GLU A 21 0.19 -3.95 -3.76
C GLU A 21 0.58 -2.57 -3.25
N VAL A 22 0.55 -2.35 -1.95
CA VAL A 22 1.06 -1.13 -1.34
C VAL A 22 1.74 -1.51 -0.04
N SER A 23 2.96 -1.03 0.17
CA SER A 23 3.68 -1.19 1.43
C SER A 23 4.69 -0.07 1.61
N VAL A 24 5.22 0.10 2.82
CA VAL A 24 6.32 1.05 3.08
C VAL A 24 7.62 0.73 2.32
N LEU A 25 7.73 -0.43 1.67
CA LEU A 25 8.81 -0.76 0.72
C LEU A 25 8.40 -0.68 -0.76
N PHE A 26 7.11 -0.48 -1.06
CA PHE A 26 6.57 -0.39 -2.42
C PHE A 26 5.50 0.71 -2.48
N LEU A 27 5.93 1.91 -2.87
CA LEU A 27 5.14 3.15 -2.85
C LEU A 27 4.67 3.59 -4.24
N ASP A 28 5.09 2.92 -5.31
CA ASP A 28 4.89 3.37 -6.69
C ASP A 28 3.41 3.64 -7.03
N LEU A 29 2.49 2.82 -6.51
CA LEU A 29 1.05 2.98 -6.76
C LEU A 29 0.42 4.20 -6.06
N LEU A 30 1.12 4.81 -5.10
CA LEU A 30 0.72 6.10 -4.52
C LEU A 30 1.00 7.26 -5.48
N HIS A 31 1.78 7.04 -6.55
CA HIS A 31 2.26 8.09 -7.45
C HIS A 31 1.93 7.85 -8.93
N ASP A 32 1.47 6.67 -9.31
CA ASP A 32 1.16 6.31 -10.71
C ASP A 32 -0.30 6.61 -11.13
N GLY A 33 -1.09 7.19 -10.22
CA GLY A 33 -2.51 7.51 -10.40
C GLY A 33 -3.47 6.35 -10.13
N THR A 34 -3.01 5.16 -9.77
CA THR A 34 -3.86 4.01 -9.44
C THR A 34 -4.67 4.25 -8.18
N VAL A 35 -4.03 4.75 -7.12
CA VAL A 35 -4.72 5.13 -5.87
C VAL A 35 -5.61 6.35 -6.09
N ASP A 36 -5.14 7.34 -6.86
CA ASP A 36 -5.93 8.52 -7.20
C ASP A 36 -7.23 8.16 -7.92
N GLN A 37 -7.19 7.21 -8.86
CA GLN A 37 -8.39 6.73 -9.54
C GLN A 37 -9.39 6.10 -8.55
N CYS A 38 -8.91 5.32 -7.57
CA CYS A 38 -9.77 4.74 -6.54
C CYS A 38 -10.44 5.83 -5.70
N LEU A 39 -9.67 6.81 -5.24
CA LEU A 39 -10.15 7.97 -4.47
C LEU A 39 -11.16 8.81 -5.29
N GLN A 40 -10.85 9.11 -6.55
CA GLN A 40 -11.71 9.86 -7.46
C GLN A 40 -13.06 9.16 -7.69
N ARG A 41 -13.06 7.83 -7.76
CA ARG A 41 -14.27 7.01 -7.95
C ARG A 41 -15.02 6.72 -6.64
N GLY A 42 -14.48 7.12 -5.48
CA GLY A 42 -15.07 6.83 -4.18
C GLY A 42 -15.04 5.35 -3.81
N ILE A 43 -14.07 4.58 -4.34
CA ILE A 43 -13.89 3.16 -4.02
C ILE A 43 -12.67 2.96 -3.13
N ALA A 44 -12.78 2.06 -2.15
CA ALA A 44 -11.66 1.71 -1.28
C ALA A 44 -10.76 0.67 -1.99
N PRO A 45 -9.47 0.95 -2.21
CA PRO A 45 -8.53 -0.07 -2.68
C PRO A 45 -8.32 -1.12 -1.59
N MET A 46 -8.31 -2.39 -1.97
CA MET A 46 -7.92 -3.47 -1.06
C MET A 46 -6.41 -3.70 -1.19
N VAL A 47 -5.66 -3.31 -0.17
CA VAL A 47 -4.20 -3.48 -0.18
C VAL A 47 -3.82 -4.92 0.13
N TRP A 48 -2.89 -5.48 -0.63
CA TRP A 48 -2.21 -6.73 -0.31
C TRP A 48 -0.71 -6.52 -0.12
N SER A 49 -0.06 -7.47 0.56
CA SER A 49 1.34 -7.38 0.98
C SER A 49 1.71 -6.09 1.73
N PRO A 50 0.94 -5.64 2.74
CA PRO A 50 1.25 -4.41 3.49
C PRO A 50 2.63 -4.46 4.17
N LEU A 51 3.09 -5.67 4.54
CA LEU A 51 4.40 -5.92 5.13
C LEU A 51 5.48 -6.29 4.09
N ALA A 52 5.28 -5.92 2.83
CA ALA A 52 6.18 -6.20 1.71
C ALA A 52 6.53 -7.70 1.56
N GLY A 53 5.54 -8.58 1.71
CA GLY A 53 5.75 -10.03 1.71
C GLY A 53 6.63 -10.54 2.86
N GLY A 54 6.71 -9.79 3.96
CA GLY A 54 7.55 -10.07 5.12
C GLY A 54 8.97 -9.49 5.03
N ARG A 55 9.40 -9.02 3.85
CA ARG A 55 10.77 -8.52 3.62
C ARG A 55 11.16 -7.40 4.57
N ILE A 56 10.20 -6.61 5.03
CA ILE A 56 10.44 -5.55 6.00
C ILE A 56 11.18 -6.03 7.27
N PHE A 57 10.99 -7.28 7.68
CA PHE A 57 11.60 -7.84 8.88
C PHE A 57 13.01 -8.41 8.68
N PHE A 58 13.32 -8.93 7.49
CA PHE A 58 14.54 -9.73 7.27
C PHE A 58 15.40 -9.29 6.09
N GLU A 59 14.90 -8.41 5.22
CA GLU A 59 15.68 -7.94 4.06
C GLU A 59 16.88 -7.11 4.53
N ASP A 60 18.05 -7.48 4.02
CA ASP A 60 19.32 -6.81 4.27
C ASP A 60 19.65 -5.84 3.12
N SER A 61 18.82 -4.80 3.00
CA SER A 61 19.04 -3.69 2.09
C SER A 61 19.08 -2.38 2.87
N GLU A 62 19.81 -1.38 2.34
CA GLU A 62 19.87 -0.07 2.99
C GLU A 62 18.49 0.58 3.11
N GLN A 63 17.61 0.37 2.11
CA GLN A 63 16.24 0.86 2.16
C GLN A 63 15.47 0.20 3.31
N ALA A 64 15.50 -1.13 3.40
CA ALA A 64 14.81 -1.86 4.46
C ALA A 64 15.33 -1.46 5.85
N ALA A 65 16.66 -1.29 6.00
CA ALA A 65 17.25 -0.83 7.25
C ALA A 65 16.75 0.57 7.68
N ARG A 66 16.73 1.54 6.75
CA ARG A 66 16.21 2.89 7.03
C ARG A 66 14.73 2.88 7.37
N VAL A 67 13.93 2.10 6.65
CA VAL A 67 12.49 1.98 6.91
C VAL A 67 12.24 1.34 8.28
N ARG A 68 12.93 0.26 8.63
CA ARG A 68 12.83 -0.34 9.98
C ARG A 68 13.13 0.67 11.08
N GLN A 69 14.19 1.48 10.92
CA GLN A 69 14.55 2.51 11.89
C GLN A 69 13.44 3.57 12.03
N ALA A 70 12.87 4.03 10.92
CA ALA A 70 11.77 5.00 10.93
C ALA A 70 10.52 4.43 11.62
N LEU A 71 10.14 3.19 11.29
CA LEU A 71 9.00 2.51 11.93
C LEU A 71 9.20 2.34 13.43
N GLN A 72 10.41 1.99 13.86
CA GLN A 72 10.73 1.87 15.28
C GLN A 72 10.62 3.22 16.01
N SER A 73 11.12 4.31 15.41
CA SER A 73 10.99 5.66 15.98
C SER A 73 9.52 6.03 16.18
N VAL A 74 8.70 5.87 15.13
CA VAL A 74 7.27 6.16 15.18
C VAL A 74 6.55 5.24 16.17
N GLY A 75 6.93 3.96 16.23
CA GLY A 75 6.40 3.02 17.20
C GLY A 75 6.64 3.46 18.65
N GLN A 76 7.83 3.99 18.96
CA GLN A 76 8.12 4.55 20.29
C GLN A 76 7.26 5.79 20.59
N GLU A 77 7.09 6.69 19.63
CA GLU A 77 6.24 7.87 19.75
C GLU A 77 4.76 7.51 19.98
N LEU A 78 4.30 6.40 19.41
CA LEU A 78 2.94 5.88 19.53
C LEU A 78 2.75 4.87 20.69
N GLY A 79 3.61 4.93 21.71
CA GLY A 79 3.43 4.13 22.93
C GLY A 79 3.95 2.70 22.85
N GLY A 80 4.97 2.45 22.00
CA GLY A 80 5.61 1.14 21.85
C GLY A 80 4.89 0.22 20.86
N ALA A 81 4.15 0.77 19.90
CA ALA A 81 3.50 -0.01 18.85
C ALA A 81 4.53 -0.81 18.04
N SER A 82 4.15 -2.03 17.64
CA SER A 82 5.02 -2.93 16.90
C SER A 82 5.17 -2.48 15.44
N MET A 83 6.24 -2.91 14.77
CA MET A 83 6.51 -2.49 13.39
C MET A 83 5.37 -2.82 12.42
N ASP A 84 4.70 -3.96 12.60
CA ASP A 84 3.54 -4.37 11.80
C ASP A 84 2.27 -3.55 12.07
N GLN A 85 2.20 -2.85 13.19
CA GLN A 85 1.12 -1.90 13.49
C GLN A 85 1.36 -0.52 12.87
N ILE A 86 2.64 -0.17 12.65
CA ILE A 86 3.04 1.13 12.07
C ILE A 86 3.18 1.07 10.54
N ALA A 87 3.67 -0.06 10.01
CA ALA A 87 3.89 -0.27 8.57
C ALA A 87 2.59 -0.33 7.76
#